data_AF-A0A6A3JSI2-F1
#
_entry.id   AF-A0A6A3JSI2-F1
#
_cell.length_a   1.000
_cell.length_b   1.000
_cell.length_c   1.000
_cell.angle_alpha   90.00
_cell.angle_beta   90.00
_cell.angle_gamma   90.00
#
_symmetry.space_group_name_H-M   'P 1'
#
loop_
_entity.id
_entity.type
_entity.pdbx_description
1 polymer ?
#
loop_
_entity_poly.entity_id
_entity_poly.type
_entity_poly.pdbx_seq_one_letter_code
_entity_poly.pdbx_strand_id
1 'polypeptide(L)'
;MDSMIEEADSELFSDEVQALLTQEDAADADSRPSQGEGSARKKFNVSDDLILLRAMSVVKPWEAAVRTMNDIMKSFVEVAKLCYMNDSFIPYKQSPALRTRFSHLLRQHQK
;
A
#
# COMPACT_ATOMS: atom_id res chain seq x y z
N MET A 1 21.41 0.25 33.41
CA MET A 1 20.33 1.23 33.21
C MET A 1 20.27 1.40 31.71
N ASP A 2 19.69 0.43 31.00
CA ASP A 2 19.89 0.32 29.55
C ASP A 2 18.57 -0.09 28.88
N SER A 3 17.56 0.77 28.99
CA SER A 3 16.22 0.52 28.44
C SER A 3 15.57 1.81 27.95
N MET A 4 16.28 2.61 27.15
CA MET A 4 15.74 3.86 26.59
C MET A 4 16.17 4.19 25.15
N ILE A 5 16.71 3.24 24.37
CA ILE A 5 17.17 3.54 22.99
C ILE A 5 16.33 2.87 21.89
N GLU A 6 15.38 1.98 22.20
CA GLU A 6 14.66 1.22 21.16
C GLU A 6 13.31 1.80 20.68
N GLU A 7 12.81 2.89 21.28
CA GLU A 7 11.55 3.52 20.83
C GLU A 7 11.76 4.63 19.78
N ALA A 8 12.92 5.29 19.76
CA ALA A 8 13.16 6.43 18.86
C ALA A 8 13.38 6.00 17.40
N ASP A 9 13.95 4.82 17.19
CA ASP A 9 14.14 4.29 15.83
C ASP A 9 12.81 3.81 15.23
N SER A 10 11.87 3.27 16.02
CA SER A 10 10.61 2.79 15.46
C SER A 10 9.75 3.91 14.85
N GLU A 11 9.71 5.10 15.46
CA GLU A 11 8.92 6.23 14.95
C GLU A 11 9.57 6.88 13.73
N LEU A 12 10.89 7.12 13.76
CA LEU A 12 11.61 7.72 12.62
C LEU A 12 11.61 6.78 11.40
N PHE A 13 11.69 5.47 11.63
CA PHE A 13 11.64 4.45 10.58
C PHE A 13 10.23 4.31 9.99
N SER A 14 9.19 4.58 10.80
CA SER A 14 7.80 4.63 10.34
C SER A 14 7.57 5.85 9.45
N ASP A 15 8.10 7.02 9.83
CA ASP A 15 7.93 8.26 9.07
C ASP A 15 8.67 8.24 7.72
N GLU A 16 9.89 7.69 7.65
CA GLU A 16 10.65 7.58 6.40
C GLU A 16 9.97 6.61 5.42
N VAL A 17 9.53 5.44 5.90
CA VAL A 17 8.78 4.50 5.07
C VAL A 17 7.44 5.09 4.66
N GLN A 18 6.77 5.82 5.56
CA GLN A 18 5.52 6.48 5.24
C GLN A 18 5.73 7.61 4.22
N ALA A 19 6.86 8.32 4.24
CA ALA A 19 7.24 9.29 3.22
C ALA A 19 7.46 8.61 1.86
N LEU A 20 8.11 7.45 1.81
CA LEU A 20 8.28 6.64 0.60
C LEU A 20 6.93 6.08 0.09
N LEU A 21 6.02 5.69 0.99
CA LEU A 21 4.66 5.27 0.64
C LEU A 21 3.75 6.46 0.26
N THR A 22 4.09 7.67 0.70
CA THR A 22 3.38 8.91 0.44
C THR A 22 3.85 9.58 -0.84
N GLN A 23 5.04 9.27 -1.38
CA GLN A 23 5.51 9.89 -2.63
C GLN A 23 4.46 9.71 -3.73
N GLU A 24 3.67 10.75 -3.96
CA GLU A 24 2.55 10.78 -4.88
C GLU A 24 3.16 10.82 -6.27
N ASP A 25 3.23 9.66 -6.94
CA ASP A 25 3.37 9.69 -8.39
C ASP A 25 2.03 10.20 -8.91
N ALA A 26 2.02 11.45 -9.33
CA ALA A 26 0.87 12.15 -9.88
C ALA A 26 0.43 11.45 -11.17
N ALA A 27 -0.40 10.41 -11.04
CA ALA A 27 -1.08 9.77 -12.13
C ALA A 27 -2.61 9.91 -11.95
N ASP A 28 -3.06 11.16 -11.88
CA ASP A 28 -4.42 11.52 -12.30
C ASP A 28 -4.29 12.71 -13.27
N ALA A 29 -3.71 12.44 -14.43
CA ALA A 29 -3.90 13.25 -15.63
C ALA A 29 -4.85 12.48 -16.55
N ASP A 30 -6.13 12.72 -16.31
CA ASP A 30 -7.24 12.48 -17.21
C ASP A 30 -6.97 13.06 -18.61
N SER A 31 -7.03 12.21 -19.65
CA SER A 31 -7.61 12.54 -20.96
C SER A 31 -7.37 11.43 -21.98
N ARG A 32 -8.31 10.48 -22.07
CA ARG A 32 -8.77 9.97 -23.38
C ARG A 32 -10.14 9.29 -23.24
N PRO A 33 -11.22 9.81 -23.85
CA PRO A 33 -12.48 9.11 -23.87
C PRO A 33 -12.39 8.04 -24.96
N SER A 34 -12.28 6.78 -24.56
CA SER A 34 -12.56 5.67 -25.47
C SER A 34 -13.76 4.91 -24.92
N GLN A 35 -14.86 5.02 -25.66
CA GLN A 35 -16.08 4.25 -25.50
C GLN A 35 -15.75 2.77 -25.29
N GLY A 36 -16.16 2.25 -24.15
CA GLY A 36 -16.16 0.84 -23.81
C GLY A 36 -17.07 0.67 -22.60
N GLU A 37 -18.16 -0.04 -22.80
CA GLU A 37 -19.28 -0.17 -21.87
C GLU A 37 -18.85 -0.69 -20.48
N GLY A 38 -19.39 -0.08 -19.42
CA GLY A 38 -19.64 -0.77 -18.15
C GLY A 38 -18.45 -1.21 -17.31
N SER A 39 -17.54 -0.31 -16.90
CA SER A 39 -16.73 -0.56 -15.70
C SER A 39 -17.05 0.49 -14.64
N ALA A 40 -18.06 0.22 -13.83
CA ALA A 40 -18.22 0.93 -12.57
C ALA A 40 -16.89 0.79 -11.82
N ARG A 41 -16.17 1.91 -11.64
CA ARG A 41 -14.84 1.95 -11.01
C ARG A 41 -14.97 1.36 -9.59
N LYS A 42 -14.75 0.04 -9.46
CA LYS A 42 -14.90 -0.66 -8.18
C LYS A 42 -13.97 0.00 -7.16
N LYS A 43 -14.53 0.33 -6.01
CA LYS A 43 -13.82 0.94 -4.87
C LYS A 43 -13.48 -0.14 -3.87
N PHE A 44 -12.39 0.08 -3.12
CA PHE A 44 -12.06 -0.75 -1.96
C PHE A 44 -13.20 -0.69 -0.95
N ASN A 45 -13.62 -1.85 -0.46
CA ASN A 45 -14.52 -1.98 0.68
C ASN A 45 -13.75 -2.46 1.93
N VAL A 46 -14.43 -2.56 3.07
CA VAL A 46 -13.81 -2.98 4.34
C VAL A 46 -13.19 -4.37 4.26
N SER A 47 -13.80 -5.32 3.53
CA SER A 47 -13.22 -6.65 3.35
C SER A 47 -11.94 -6.60 2.51
N ASP A 48 -11.92 -5.78 1.46
CA ASP A 48 -10.69 -5.54 0.68
C ASP A 48 -9.59 -4.92 1.56
N ASP A 49 -9.94 -3.99 2.45
CA ASP A 49 -9.00 -3.37 3.37
C ASP A 49 -8.40 -4.40 4.34
N LEU A 50 -9.22 -5.30 4.89
CA LEU A 50 -8.73 -6.37 5.78
C LEU A 50 -7.80 -7.34 5.05
N ILE A 51 -8.11 -7.69 3.80
CA ILE A 51 -7.25 -8.54 2.96
C ILE A 51 -5.94 -7.83 2.68
N LEU A 52 -5.98 -6.54 2.30
CA LEU A 52 -4.80 -5.72 2.06
C LEU A 52 -3.94 -5.60 3.31
N LEU A 53 -4.52 -5.30 4.47
CA LEU A 53 -3.80 -5.21 5.74
C LEU A 53 -3.13 -6.53 6.12
N ARG A 54 -3.80 -7.68 5.90
CA ARG A 54 -3.20 -9.01 6.10
C ARG A 54 -2.04 -9.26 5.14
N ALA A 55 -2.19 -8.93 3.86
CA ALA A 55 -1.11 -9.09 2.89
C ALA A 55 0.10 -8.20 3.24
N MET A 56 -0.15 -6.96 3.67
CA MET A 56 0.87 -6.04 4.14
C MET A 56 1.60 -6.54 5.39
N SER A 57 0.89 -7.15 6.35
CA SER A 57 1.52 -7.70 7.56
C SER A 57 2.36 -8.95 7.29
N VAL A 58 2.06 -9.71 6.22
CA VAL A 58 2.85 -10.86 5.77
C VAL A 58 4.08 -10.43 4.99
N VAL A 59 3.94 -9.56 4.00
CA VAL A 59 5.04 -9.15 3.11
C VAL A 59 5.95 -8.14 3.79
N LYS A 60 5.39 -7.29 4.64
CA LYS A 60 6.06 -6.19 5.33
C LYS A 60 6.95 -5.36 4.39
N PRO A 61 6.38 -4.61 3.43
CA PRO A 61 7.15 -3.84 2.46
C PRO A 61 8.15 -2.85 3.07
N TRP A 62 7.95 -2.47 4.34
CA TRP A 62 8.84 -1.63 5.14
C TRP A 62 10.14 -2.31 5.59
N GLU A 63 10.19 -3.65 5.59
CA GLU A 63 11.39 -4.45 5.86
C GLU A 63 12.23 -4.72 4.59
N ALA A 64 11.87 -4.13 3.43
CA ALA A 64 12.60 -4.33 2.18
C ALA A 64 14.09 -3.95 2.33
N ALA A 65 14.98 -4.88 1.96
CA ALA A 65 16.41 -4.90 2.30
C ALA A 65 17.21 -3.62 1.98
N VAL A 66 16.80 -2.84 0.97
CA VAL A 66 17.51 -1.62 0.54
C VAL A 66 16.64 -0.37 0.72
N ARG A 67 15.39 -0.51 1.23
CA ARG A 67 14.38 0.56 1.40
C ARG A 67 14.29 1.54 0.22
N THR A 68 14.63 1.11 -0.99
CA THR A 68 14.50 1.96 -2.18
C THR A 68 13.05 1.95 -2.64
N MET A 69 12.60 3.02 -3.30
CA MET A 69 11.28 3.05 -3.93
C MET A 69 11.06 1.85 -4.85
N ASN A 70 12.09 1.44 -5.59
CA ASN A 70 12.03 0.28 -6.50
C ASN A 70 11.78 -1.03 -5.74
N ASP A 71 12.43 -1.24 -4.59
CA ASP A 71 12.27 -2.48 -3.83
C ASP A 71 10.96 -2.48 -3.00
N ILE A 72 10.51 -1.31 -2.55
CA ILE A 72 9.16 -1.13 -2.00
C ILE A 72 8.13 -1.49 -3.08
N MET A 73 8.26 -0.96 -4.29
CA MET A 73 7.33 -1.26 -5.39
C MET A 73 7.32 -2.75 -5.77
N LYS A 74 8.47 -3.43 -5.77
CA LYS A 74 8.53 -4.89 -5.95
C LYS A 74 7.79 -5.62 -4.83
N SER A 75 7.93 -5.17 -3.59
CA SER A 75 7.21 -5.75 -2.45
C SER A 75 5.69 -5.60 -2.62
N PHE A 76 5.22 -4.50 -3.21
CA PHE A 76 3.80 -4.34 -3.55
C PHE A 76 3.31 -5.24 -4.70
N VAL A 77 4.21 -5.82 -5.51
CA VAL A 77 3.83 -6.88 -6.45
C VAL A 77 3.51 -8.18 -5.70
N GLU A 78 4.29 -8.52 -4.67
CA GLU A 78 4.01 -9.68 -3.82
C GLU A 78 2.75 -9.47 -2.97
N VAL A 79 2.52 -8.26 -2.44
CA VAL A 79 1.26 -7.90 -1.77
C VAL A 79 0.07 -8.12 -2.70
N ALA A 80 0.16 -7.67 -3.96
CA ALA A 80 -0.92 -7.85 -4.93
C ALA A 80 -1.23 -9.34 -5.16
N LYS A 81 -0.20 -10.18 -5.30
CA LYS A 81 -0.38 -11.63 -5.45
C LYS A 81 -1.13 -12.23 -4.27
N LEU A 82 -0.75 -11.91 -3.03
CA LEU A 82 -1.44 -12.43 -1.84
C LEU A 82 -2.89 -11.93 -1.75
N CYS A 83 -3.15 -10.68 -2.12
CA CYS A 83 -4.52 -10.17 -2.18
C CYS A 83 -5.36 -10.96 -3.19
N TYR A 84 -4.84 -11.21 -4.39
CA TYR A 84 -5.54 -11.92 -5.46
C TYR A 84 -5.73 -13.43 -5.21
N MET A 85 -5.03 -14.02 -4.24
CA MET A 85 -5.33 -15.38 -3.77
C MET A 85 -6.69 -15.47 -3.05
N ASN A 86 -7.30 -14.33 -2.71
CA ASN A 86 -8.63 -14.28 -2.13
C ASN A 86 -9.65 -13.94 -3.23
N ASP A 87 -10.53 -14.88 -3.57
CA ASP A 87 -11.53 -14.71 -4.64
C ASP A 87 -12.48 -13.52 -4.44
N SER A 88 -12.67 -13.11 -3.18
CA SER A 88 -13.49 -11.95 -2.79
C SER A 88 -12.78 -10.60 -2.93
N PHE A 89 -11.47 -10.59 -3.22
CA PHE A 89 -10.71 -9.36 -3.35
C PHE A 89 -11.01 -8.64 -4.67
N ILE A 90 -11.06 -7.31 -4.62
CA ILE A 90 -11.25 -6.48 -5.80
C ILE A 90 -10.22 -6.79 -6.92
N PRO A 91 -10.67 -7.25 -8.11
CA PRO A 91 -9.75 -7.65 -9.16
C PRO A 91 -9.17 -6.42 -9.89
N TYR A 92 -8.05 -6.64 -10.59
CA TYR A 92 -7.40 -5.67 -11.50
C TYR A 92 -6.83 -4.40 -10.86
N LYS A 93 -6.75 -4.31 -9.52
CA LYS A 93 -6.11 -3.18 -8.80
C LYS A 93 -4.60 -3.34 -8.73
N GLN A 94 -3.88 -2.61 -9.57
CA GLN A 94 -2.42 -2.64 -9.64
C GLN A 94 -1.75 -2.17 -8.33
N SER A 95 -0.48 -2.56 -8.14
CA SER A 95 0.35 -2.22 -6.98
C SER A 95 0.32 -0.74 -6.54
N PRO A 96 0.32 0.27 -7.44
CA PRO A 96 0.17 1.67 -7.03
C PRO A 96 -1.15 1.95 -6.28
N ALA A 97 -2.26 1.37 -6.72
CA ALA A 97 -3.57 1.56 -6.08
C ALA A 97 -3.62 0.93 -4.67
N LEU A 98 -2.94 -0.21 -4.48
CA LEU A 98 -2.80 -0.87 -3.18
C LEU A 98 -1.95 -0.03 -2.23
N ARG A 99 -0.83 0.53 -2.73
CA ARG A 99 0.03 1.45 -1.98
C ARG A 99 -0.74 2.67 -1.50
N THR A 100 -1.40 3.38 -2.43
CA THR A 100 -2.23 4.56 -2.09
C THR A 100 -3.31 4.20 -1.07
N ARG A 101 -4.01 3.07 -1.24
CA ARG A 101 -5.04 2.64 -0.29
C ARG A 101 -4.46 2.39 1.11
N PHE A 102 -3.34 1.70 1.20
CA PHE A 102 -2.67 1.45 2.48
C PHE A 102 -2.21 2.75 3.15
N SER A 103 -1.62 3.69 2.40
CA SER A 103 -1.23 5.01 2.92
C SER A 103 -2.43 5.77 3.49
N HIS A 104 -3.60 5.70 2.85
CA HIS A 104 -4.83 6.29 3.40
C HIS A 104 -5.28 5.61 4.70
N LEU A 105 -5.20 4.27 4.79
CA LEU A 105 -5.55 3.54 6.01
C LEU A 105 -4.63 3.94 7.18
N LEU A 106 -3.32 4.03 6.96
CA LEU A 106 -2.39 4.49 8.00
C LEU A 106 -2.77 5.88 8.54
N ARG A 107 -3.02 6.84 7.64
CA ARG A 107 -3.41 8.21 8.02
C ARG A 107 -4.72 8.28 8.80
N GLN A 108 -5.66 7.37 8.54
CA GLN A 108 -6.93 7.31 9.28
C GLN A 108 -6.75 6.85 10.73
N HIS A 109 -5.67 6.11 11.02
CA HIS A 109 -5.41 5.50 12.32
C HIS A 109 -4.30 6.17 13.14
N GLN A 110 -3.52 7.10 12.57
CA GLN A 110 -2.49 7.89 13.27
C GLN A 110 -3.06 9.11 14.03
N LYS A 111 -4.07 8.90 14.87
CA LYS A 111 -4.64 9.99 15.69
C LYS A 111 -3.75 10.39 16.86
#